data_AF-A0A6J6V589-F1
#
_entry.id   AF-A0A6J6V589-F1
#
_cell.length_a   1.000
_cell.length_b   1.000
_cell.length_c   1.000
_cell.angle_alpha   90.00
_cell.angle_beta   90.00
_cell.angle_gamma   90.00
#
_symmetry.space_group_name_H-M   'P 1'
#
loop_
_entity.id
_entity.type
_entity.pdbx_description
1 polymer ?
#
loop_
_entity_poly.entity_id
_entity_poly.type
_entity_poly.pdbx_seq_one_letter_code
_entity_poly.pdbx_strand_id
1 'polypeptide(L)'
;MRTIVKIDIEGGEWDLLRGKEDVDLLANVPVLIMEIHDTRREQFMQIVELLKAHFWIAHLHGNTSDRCTESGMPLYLEMTFVNKRFAPESGIRTKLPINGLDFPVRPGEAPYEFVFSNG
;
A
#
# COMPACT_ATOMS: atom_id res chain seq x y z
N MET A 1 -20.97 -13.12 6.05
CA MET A 1 -20.45 -11.78 6.40
C MET A 1 -19.15 -11.56 5.64
N ARG A 2 -18.89 -10.36 5.13
CA ARG A 2 -17.60 -10.00 4.52
C ARG A 2 -16.89 -9.03 5.46
N THR A 3 -15.61 -9.24 5.71
CA THR A 3 -14.81 -8.47 6.67
C THR A 3 -13.73 -7.71 5.94
N ILE A 4 -13.66 -6.39 6.15
CA ILE A 4 -12.52 -5.57 5.70
C ILE A 4 -11.41 -5.71 6.75
N VAL A 5 -10.16 -5.82 6.31
CA VAL A 5 -9.00 -5.93 7.20
C VAL A 5 -8.14 -4.68 7.08
N LYS A 6 -7.77 -4.10 8.23
CA LYS A 6 -6.68 -3.11 8.34
C LYS A 6 -5.50 -3.78 9.04
N ILE A 7 -4.30 -3.57 8.53
CA ILE A 7 -3.03 -3.91 9.21
C ILE A 7 -2.24 -2.61 9.36
N ASP A 8 -1.69 -2.38 10.55
CA ASP A 8 -0.78 -1.29 10.87
C ASP A 8 0.57 -1.94 11.19
N ILE A 9 1.62 -1.64 10.41
CA ILE A 9 2.96 -2.19 10.58
C ILE A 9 3.85 -1.09 11.14
N GLU A 10 4.14 -1.14 12.43
CA GLU A 10 4.88 -0.09 13.17
C GLU A 10 6.42 -0.27 13.12
N GLY A 11 6.93 -0.95 12.08
CA GLY A 11 8.36 -1.19 11.86
C GLY A 11 8.96 -2.43 12.56
N GLY A 12 8.36 -2.93 13.64
CA GLY A 12 8.76 -4.21 14.27
C GLY A 12 8.17 -5.45 13.58
N GLU A 13 7.15 -5.26 12.75
CA GLU A 13 6.23 -6.29 12.29
C GLU A 13 6.39 -6.65 10.81
N TRP A 14 7.51 -6.25 10.19
CA TRP A 14 7.83 -6.57 8.78
C TRP A 14 7.78 -8.07 8.45
N ASP A 15 7.97 -8.86 9.49
CA ASP A 15 7.97 -10.30 9.51
C ASP A 15 6.56 -10.94 9.61
N LEU A 16 5.50 -10.15 9.46
CA LEU A 16 4.10 -10.61 9.56
C LEU A 16 3.61 -11.32 8.29
N LEU A 17 4.13 -10.96 7.12
CA LEU A 17 3.82 -11.58 5.82
C LEU A 17 5.10 -12.10 5.18
N ARG A 18 5.63 -13.22 5.66
CA ARG A 18 6.92 -13.78 5.22
C ARG A 18 6.79 -14.67 4.00
N GLY A 19 5.65 -15.32 3.87
CA GLY A 19 5.43 -16.36 2.87
C GLY A 19 4.07 -16.30 2.21
N LYS A 20 3.90 -17.20 1.25
CA LYS A 20 2.64 -17.36 0.50
C LYS A 20 1.51 -17.79 1.44
N GLU A 21 1.83 -18.66 2.40
CA GLU A 21 0.93 -19.19 3.42
C GLU A 21 0.28 -18.07 4.25
N ASP A 22 1.03 -17.04 4.63
CA ASP A 22 0.50 -15.90 5.40
C ASP A 22 -0.50 -15.12 4.57
N VAL A 23 -0.17 -14.88 3.29
CA VAL A 23 -1.04 -14.14 2.36
C VAL A 23 -2.28 -14.95 1.95
N ASP A 24 -2.19 -16.28 1.93
CA ASP A 24 -3.32 -17.16 1.65
C ASP A 24 -4.39 -17.09 2.76
N LEU A 25 -4.02 -16.76 4.00
CA LEU A 25 -4.99 -16.49 5.08
C LEU A 25 -5.90 -15.29 4.76
N LEU A 26 -5.42 -14.37 3.93
CA LEU A 26 -6.14 -13.17 3.51
C LEU A 26 -6.92 -13.36 2.19
N ALA A 27 -6.87 -14.53 1.56
CA ALA A 27 -7.41 -14.76 0.22
C ALA A 27 -8.92 -14.51 0.06
N ASN A 28 -9.69 -14.50 1.16
CA ASN A 28 -11.13 -14.20 1.16
C ASN A 28 -11.47 -12.79 1.63
N VAL A 29 -10.47 -11.99 2.01
CA VAL A 29 -10.66 -10.59 2.42
C VAL A 29 -10.97 -9.75 1.17
N PRO A 30 -12.12 -9.08 1.08
CA PRO A 30 -12.47 -8.26 -0.08
C PRO A 30 -11.60 -7.01 -0.23
N VAL A 31 -11.24 -6.37 0.89
CA VAL A 31 -10.43 -5.15 0.93
C VAL A 31 -9.45 -5.26 2.08
N LEU A 32 -8.18 -5.06 1.76
CA LEU A 32 -7.08 -5.00 2.71
C LEU A 32 -6.51 -3.58 2.69
N ILE A 33 -6.42 -2.95 3.84
CA ILE A 33 -5.81 -1.63 4.03
C ILE A 33 -4.55 -1.83 4.86
N MET A 34 -3.43 -1.28 4.42
CA MET A 34 -2.15 -1.38 5.12
C MET A 34 -1.54 -0.02 5.33
N GLU A 35 -1.09 0.24 6.54
CA GLU A 35 -0.25 1.37 6.90
C GLU A 35 1.12 0.80 7.29
N ILE A 36 2.17 1.30 6.65
CA ILE A 36 3.52 0.74 6.74
C ILE A 36 4.46 1.84 7.21
N HIS A 37 5.00 1.66 8.42
CA HIS A 37 5.98 2.53 9.04
C HIS A 37 7.39 1.98 8.82
N ASP A 38 8.37 2.87 8.93
CA ASP A 38 9.79 2.56 8.71
C ASP A 38 10.01 1.81 7.39
N THR A 39 9.45 2.33 6.31
CA THR A 39 9.46 1.68 4.98
C THR A 39 10.86 1.20 4.59
N ARG A 40 11.00 -0.11 4.42
CA ARG A 40 12.24 -0.74 3.94
C ARG A 40 12.01 -1.29 2.54
N ARG A 41 12.74 -0.77 1.56
CA ARG A 41 12.47 -1.02 0.14
C ARG A 41 12.36 -2.51 -0.20
N GLU A 42 13.29 -3.34 0.26
CA GLU A 42 13.32 -4.76 -0.09
C GLU A 42 12.12 -5.51 0.50
N GLN A 43 11.86 -5.32 1.80
CA GLN A 43 10.72 -5.94 2.50
C GLN A 43 9.38 -5.44 1.94
N PHE A 44 9.28 -4.15 1.65
CA PHE A 44 8.11 -3.57 0.99
C PHE A 44 7.82 -4.25 -0.35
N MET A 45 8.83 -4.34 -1.22
CA MET A 45 8.67 -4.98 -2.53
C MET A 45 8.30 -6.46 -2.40
N GLN A 46 8.88 -7.16 -1.42
CA GLN A 46 8.53 -8.55 -1.13
C GLN A 46 7.06 -8.71 -0.72
N ILE A 47 6.60 -7.92 0.26
CA ILE A 47 5.21 -7.97 0.74
C ILE A 47 4.24 -7.64 -0.39
N VAL A 48 4.50 -6.58 -1.15
CA VAL A 48 3.64 -6.18 -2.27
C VAL A 48 3.57 -7.28 -3.33
N GLU A 49 4.69 -7.93 -3.65
CA GLU A 49 4.70 -9.02 -4.62
C GLU A 49 3.91 -10.24 -4.15
N LEU A 50 4.00 -10.61 -2.86
CA LEU A 50 3.18 -11.67 -2.28
C LEU A 50 1.69 -11.32 -2.33
N LEU A 51 1.30 -10.11 -1.93
CA LEU A 51 -0.09 -9.66 -1.91
C LEU A 51 -0.73 -9.62 -3.31
N LYS A 52 0.06 -9.33 -4.35
CA LYS A 52 -0.41 -9.35 -5.74
C LYS A 52 -0.93 -10.71 -6.19
N ALA A 53 -0.69 -11.79 -5.46
CA ALA A 53 -1.31 -13.10 -5.73
C ALA A 53 -2.85 -13.02 -5.67
N HIS A 54 -3.41 -12.33 -4.67
CA HIS A 54 -4.87 -12.26 -4.44
C HIS A 54 -5.47 -10.88 -4.64
N PHE A 55 -4.64 -9.84 -4.67
CA PHE A 55 -5.08 -8.45 -4.65
C PHE A 55 -4.56 -7.61 -5.81
N TRP A 56 -5.36 -6.64 -6.23
CA TRP A 56 -4.93 -5.47 -6.98
C TRP A 56 -4.56 -4.35 -6.01
N ILE A 57 -3.54 -3.56 -6.34
CA ILE A 57 -3.28 -2.30 -5.66
C ILE A 57 -4.31 -1.29 -6.18
N ALA A 58 -5.23 -0.88 -5.33
CA ALA A 58 -6.26 0.10 -5.67
C ALA A 58 -5.78 1.54 -5.41
N HIS A 59 -4.96 1.73 -4.38
CA HIS A 59 -4.45 3.05 -4.01
C HIS A 59 -3.11 2.97 -3.26
N LEU A 60 -2.28 4.00 -3.42
CA LEU A 60 -1.01 4.20 -2.70
C LEU A 60 -0.91 5.68 -2.30
N HIS A 61 -0.65 5.94 -1.03
CA HIS A 61 -0.44 7.28 -0.53
C HIS A 61 0.86 7.31 0.29
N GLY A 62 1.71 8.29 0.01
CA GLY A 62 2.86 8.59 0.85
C GLY A 62 2.46 9.62 1.89
N ASN A 63 2.58 9.28 3.16
CA ASN A 63 2.20 10.17 4.24
C ASN A 63 3.35 11.15 4.55
N THR A 64 3.06 12.45 4.63
CA THR A 64 4.05 13.54 4.79
C THR A 64 4.41 13.87 6.24
N SER A 65 4.05 13.02 7.21
CA SER A 65 4.32 13.23 8.63
C SER A 65 5.82 13.29 8.97
N ASP A 66 6.68 12.66 8.16
CA ASP A 66 8.14 12.63 8.33
C ASP A 66 8.85 12.60 6.95
N ARG A 67 10.17 12.46 6.97
CA ARG A 67 11.07 12.46 5.82
C ARG A 67 10.96 11.20 4.97
N CYS A 68 11.54 11.23 3.78
CA CYS A 68 11.83 10.01 3.03
C CYS A 68 13.01 9.25 3.64
N THR A 69 13.02 7.94 3.42
CA THR A 69 14.21 7.09 3.53
C THR A 69 15.34 7.60 2.64
N GLU A 70 16.57 7.14 2.88
CA GLU A 70 17.74 7.46 2.02
C GLU A 70 17.50 7.09 0.54
N SER A 71 16.64 6.11 0.28
CA SER A 71 16.28 5.67 -1.07
C SER A 71 15.16 6.50 -1.72
N GLY A 72 14.73 7.59 -1.07
CA GLY A 72 13.68 8.49 -1.57
C GLY A 72 12.24 7.99 -1.39
N MET A 73 12.03 6.81 -0.78
CA MET A 73 10.69 6.34 -0.43
C MET A 73 10.16 7.07 0.81
N PRO A 74 8.87 7.47 0.86
CA PRO A 74 8.25 7.95 2.10
C PRO A 74 8.47 6.96 3.24
N LEU A 75 8.71 7.46 4.46
CA LEU A 75 8.88 6.59 5.63
C LEU A 75 7.58 5.85 5.97
N TYR A 76 6.46 6.51 5.73
CA TYR A 76 5.11 6.01 5.97
C TYR A 76 4.35 5.87 4.65
N LEU A 77 3.83 4.66 4.39
CA LEU A 77 3.01 4.37 3.22
C LEU A 77 1.64 3.84 3.64
N GLU A 78 0.60 4.41 3.06
CA GLU A 78 -0.78 3.94 3.21
C GLU A 78 -1.22 3.31 1.89
N MET A 79 -1.70 2.07 1.94
CA MET A 79 -2.05 1.28 0.77
C MET A 79 -3.43 0.68 0.90
N THR A 80 -4.19 0.71 -0.19
CA THR A 80 -5.45 -0.02 -0.30
C THR A 80 -5.35 -1.07 -1.39
N PHE A 81 -5.72 -2.29 -1.02
CA PHE A 81 -5.73 -3.47 -1.88
C PHE A 81 -7.18 -3.97 -2.03
N VAL A 82 -7.56 -4.30 -3.26
CA VAL A 82 -8.87 -4.90 -3.56
C VAL A 82 -8.67 -6.31 -4.08
N ASN A 83 -9.45 -7.25 -3.57
CA ASN A 83 -9.26 -8.65 -3.92
C ASN A 83 -9.84 -8.96 -5.30
N LYS A 84 -9.02 -9.63 -6.11
CA LYS A 84 -9.27 -9.95 -7.52
C LYS A 84 -10.54 -10.78 -7.73
N ARG A 85 -10.96 -11.56 -6.73
CA ARG A 85 -12.17 -12.38 -6.76
C ARG A 85 -13.46 -11.55 -6.72
N PHE A 86 -13.42 -10.37 -6.10
CA PHE A 86 -14.62 -9.55 -5.86
C PHE A 86 -14.70 -8.32 -6.74
N ALA A 87 -13.59 -7.87 -7.30
CA ALA A 87 -13.53 -6.73 -8.20
C ALA A 87 -12.73 -7.10 -9.45
N PRO A 88 -13.32 -6.99 -10.66
CA PRO A 88 -12.55 -7.13 -11.89
C PRO A 88 -11.49 -6.02 -11.96
N GLU A 89 -10.40 -6.28 -12.65
CA GLU A 89 -9.39 -5.27 -12.93
C GLU A 89 -10.06 -4.06 -13.60
N SER A 90 -9.76 -2.87 -13.11
CA SER A 90 -10.21 -1.60 -13.69
C SER A 90 -8.98 -0.73 -13.92
N GLY A 91 -9.09 0.25 -14.83
CA GLY A 91 -7.96 0.95 -15.42
C GLY A 91 -6.85 1.36 -14.46
N ILE A 92 -5.61 1.35 -14.96
CA ILE A 92 -4.42 1.68 -14.19
C ILE A 92 -4.33 3.20 -14.01
N ARG A 93 -4.22 3.65 -12.77
CA ARG A 93 -3.84 5.04 -12.47
C ARG A 93 -2.35 5.19 -12.64
N THR A 94 -1.94 6.13 -13.48
CA THR A 94 -0.53 6.37 -13.80
C THR A 94 0.09 7.48 -12.95
N LYS A 95 -0.72 8.26 -12.23
CA LYS A 95 -0.26 9.34 -11.37
C LYS A 95 -1.06 9.42 -10.06
N LEU A 96 -0.34 9.67 -8.97
CA LEU A 96 -0.83 10.08 -7.65
C LEU A 96 -0.10 11.38 -7.27
N PRO A 97 -0.68 12.27 -6.45
CA PRO A 97 -1.95 12.14 -5.70
C PRO A 97 -3.21 12.30 -6.54
N ILE A 98 -4.35 11.83 -6.01
CA ILE A 98 -5.70 12.06 -6.51
C ILE A 98 -6.26 13.32 -5.83
N ASN A 99 -6.56 14.34 -6.64
CA ASN A 99 -7.19 15.58 -6.17
C ASN A 99 -8.50 15.30 -5.44
N GLY A 100 -8.62 15.82 -4.21
CA GLY A 100 -9.82 15.66 -3.37
C GLY A 100 -9.86 14.36 -2.56
N LEU A 101 -8.84 13.50 -2.67
CA LEU A 101 -8.70 12.28 -1.88
C LEU A 101 -7.39 12.28 -1.07
N ASP A 102 -6.28 12.54 -1.74
CA ASP A 102 -4.96 12.54 -1.12
C ASP A 102 -4.61 13.94 -0.61
N PHE A 103 -4.24 14.01 0.66
CA PHE A 103 -3.83 15.26 1.31
C PHE A 103 -2.56 15.06 2.11
N PRO A 104 -1.64 16.03 2.12
CA PRO A 104 -0.54 16.03 3.06
C PRO A 104 -1.05 16.21 4.50
N VAL A 105 -0.23 15.84 5.47
CA VAL A 105 -0.56 15.96 6.90
C VAL A 105 -0.78 17.40 7.31
N ARG A 106 0.02 18.34 6.79
CA ARG A 106 -0.11 19.77 7.10
C ARG A 106 -0.61 20.56 5.90
N PRO A 107 -1.58 21.48 6.09
CA PRO A 107 -2.01 22.39 5.03
C PRO A 107 -0.84 23.17 4.44
N GLY A 108 -0.74 23.19 3.11
CA GLY A 108 0.31 23.92 2.39
C GLY A 108 1.60 23.13 2.10
N GLU A 109 1.75 21.91 2.63
CA GLU A 109 2.82 21.01 2.21
C GLU A 109 2.56 20.43 0.80
N ALA A 110 3.65 20.10 0.09
CA ALA A 110 3.53 19.35 -1.14
C ALA A 110 3.32 17.86 -0.83
N PRO A 111 2.32 17.20 -1.45
CA PRO A 111 2.15 15.75 -1.32
C PRO A 111 3.27 15.00 -2.04
N TYR A 112 3.49 13.73 -1.67
CA TYR A 112 4.34 12.85 -2.45
C TYR A 112 3.69 12.50 -3.78
N GLU A 113 4.42 12.68 -4.88
CA GLU A 113 3.97 12.31 -6.22
C GLU A 113 4.52 10.94 -6.62
N PHE A 114 3.64 10.10 -7.17
CA PHE A 114 4.02 8.81 -7.76
C PHE A 114 3.64 8.82 -9.23
N VAL A 115 4.57 8.38 -10.09
CA VAL A 115 4.33 8.18 -11.51
C VAL A 115 4.64 6.74 -11.86
N PHE A 116 3.64 6.05 -12.41
CA PHE A 116 3.76 4.64 -12.80
C PHE A 116 3.90 4.56 -14.32
N SER A 117 4.99 3.96 -14.76
CA SER A 117 5.20 3.59 -16.16
C SER A 117 4.49 2.26 -16.43
N ASN A 118 3.69 2.21 -17.50
CA ASN A 118 3.22 0.94 -18.06
C ASN A 118 4.43 0.26 -18.71
N GLY A 119 5.10 -0.61 -17.96
CA GLY A 119 6.07 -1.56 -18.49
C GLY A 119 5.37 -2.67 -19.26
#